data_AF-A0A1I6Q9V5-F1
#
_entry.id   AF-A0A1I6Q9V5-F1
#
_cell.length_a   1.000
_cell.length_b   1.000
_cell.length_c   1.000
_cell.angle_alpha   90.00
_cell.angle_beta   90.00
_cell.angle_gamma   90.00
#
_symmetry.space_group_name_H-M   'P 1'
#
loop_
_entity.id
_entity.type
_entity.pdbx_description
1 polymer ?
#
loop_
_entity_poly.entity_id
_entity_poly.type
_entity_poly.pdbx_seq_one_letter_code
_entity_poly.pdbx_strand_id
1 'polypeptide(L)'
;MQEALRNLKSRFATGDVKSMKEVAGSYATGMPFALGIGYETMIKRFHNPELLTLGDILTTADITETDVEIVLAVAMAEARKNHVKRDISALLPTE
;
A
#
# COMPACT_ATOMS: atom_id res chain seq x y z
N MET A 1 -20.51 4.97 -1.90
CA MET A 1 -19.35 5.06 -0.96
C MET A 1 -19.17 3.77 -0.16
N GLN A 2 -20.19 3.32 0.57
CA GLN A 2 -20.12 2.05 1.33
C GLN A 2 -19.92 0.80 0.46
N GLU A 3 -20.45 0.77 -0.76
CA GLU A 3 -20.25 -0.36 -1.68
C GLU A 3 -18.80 -0.53 -2.14
N ALA A 4 -18.10 0.58 -2.43
CA ALA A 4 -16.71 0.54 -2.86
C ALA A 4 -15.79 0.01 -1.75
N LEU A 5 -16.01 0.45 -0.50
CA LEU A 5 -15.27 -0.03 0.66
C LEU A 5 -15.59 -1.49 1.02
N ARG A 6 -16.87 -1.88 0.97
CA ARG A 6 -17.28 -3.29 1.17
C ARG A 6 -16.69 -4.21 0.11
N ASN A 7 -16.65 -3.76 -1.14
CA ASN A 7 -16.01 -4.50 -2.22
C ASN A 7 -14.50 -4.62 -1.97
N LEU A 8 -13.82 -3.53 -1.61
CA LEU A 8 -12.40 -3.54 -1.24
C LEU A 8 -12.08 -4.52 -0.11
N LYS A 9 -12.86 -4.51 0.97
CA LYS A 9 -12.76 -5.46 2.08
C LYS A 9 -12.85 -6.90 1.59
N SER A 10 -13.87 -7.20 0.79
CA SER A 10 -14.04 -8.54 0.21
C SER A 10 -12.85 -8.94 -0.65
N ARG A 11 -12.36 -8.03 -1.49
CA ARG A 11 -11.23 -8.28 -2.40
C ARG A 11 -9.92 -8.48 -1.67
N PHE A 12 -9.70 -7.79 -0.54
CA PHE A 12 -8.55 -8.07 0.31
C PHE A 12 -8.67 -9.45 0.95
N ALA A 13 -9.84 -9.80 1.49
CA ALA A 13 -10.08 -11.09 2.14
C ALA A 13 -9.96 -12.29 1.18
N THR A 14 -10.34 -12.13 -0.09
CA THR A 14 -10.19 -13.16 -1.14
C THR A 14 -8.81 -13.16 -1.79
N GLY A 15 -7.96 -12.17 -1.49
CA GLY A 15 -6.64 -12.02 -2.11
C GLY A 15 -6.70 -11.49 -3.55
N ASP A 16 -7.80 -10.87 -3.97
CA ASP A 16 -8.01 -10.29 -5.30
C ASP A 16 -7.36 -8.92 -5.47
N VAL A 17 -6.95 -8.26 -4.38
CA VAL A 17 -6.10 -7.07 -4.46
C VAL A 17 -4.65 -7.51 -4.68
N LYS A 18 -4.09 -7.23 -5.87
CA LYS A 18 -2.70 -7.58 -6.21
C LYS A 18 -1.75 -6.40 -6.16
N SER A 19 -2.29 -5.19 -6.04
CA SER A 19 -1.54 -3.94 -6.08
C SER A 19 -2.24 -2.86 -5.26
N MET A 20 -1.45 -2.03 -4.57
CA MET A 20 -1.94 -0.89 -3.80
C MET A 20 -2.57 0.17 -4.71
N LYS A 21 -2.16 0.29 -5.99
CA LYS A 21 -2.79 1.22 -6.93
C LYS A 21 -4.29 0.96 -7.12
N GLU A 22 -4.72 -0.29 -6.97
CA GLU A 22 -6.14 -0.68 -7.10
C GLU A 22 -6.96 -0.16 -5.93
N VAL A 23 -6.34 -0.08 -4.75
CA VAL A 23 -6.93 0.52 -3.55
C VAL A 23 -7.13 2.01 -3.82
N ALA A 24 -6.09 2.71 -4.27
CA ALA A 24 -6.14 4.14 -4.60
C ALA A 24 -7.24 4.48 -5.60
N GLY A 25 -7.40 3.68 -6.66
CA GLY A 25 -8.45 3.89 -7.66
C GLY A 25 -9.87 3.64 -7.15
N SER A 26 -10.04 2.70 -6.22
CA SER A 26 -11.36 2.30 -5.71
C SER A 26 -11.95 3.30 -4.70
N TYR A 27 -11.11 4.12 -4.05
CA TYR A 27 -11.54 5.10 -3.05
C TYR A 27 -10.84 6.47 -3.17
N ALA A 28 -10.58 6.89 -4.41
CA ALA A 28 -9.76 8.06 -4.75
C ALA A 28 -10.13 9.39 -4.05
N THR A 29 -11.42 9.59 -3.72
CA THR A 29 -11.92 10.86 -3.16
C THR A 29 -11.87 10.93 -1.63
N GLY A 30 -12.07 9.82 -0.93
CA GLY A 30 -12.10 9.80 0.54
C GLY A 30 -10.77 9.40 1.19
N MET A 31 -9.94 8.65 0.47
CA MET A 31 -8.69 8.15 1.00
C MET A 31 -7.64 9.24 1.29
N PRO A 32 -7.44 10.27 0.44
CA PRO A 32 -6.49 11.35 0.75
C PRO A 32 -6.85 12.06 2.06
N PHE A 33 -8.15 12.32 2.27
CA PHE A 33 -8.65 12.94 3.49
C PHE A 33 -8.38 12.07 4.72
N ALA A 34 -8.70 10.78 4.63
CA ALA A 34 -8.50 9.85 5.74
C ALA A 34 -7.01 9.60 6.06
N LEU A 35 -6.14 9.61 5.05
CA LEU A 35 -4.68 9.52 5.20
C LEU A 35 -4.04 10.83 5.67
N GLY A 36 -4.77 11.96 5.66
CA GLY A 36 -4.23 13.27 5.98
C GLY A 36 -3.17 13.77 4.98
N ILE A 37 -3.22 13.30 3.72
CA ILE A 37 -2.25 13.64 2.67
C ILE A 37 -2.94 14.17 1.41
N GLY A 38 -2.20 14.93 0.60
CA GLY A 38 -2.68 15.37 -0.71
C GLY A 38 -2.91 14.20 -1.67
N TYR A 39 -3.84 14.37 -2.62
CA TYR A 39 -4.18 13.37 -3.64
C TYR A 39 -2.95 12.90 -4.43
N GLU A 40 -2.07 13.83 -4.85
CA GLU A 40 -0.84 13.48 -5.56
C GLU A 40 0.11 12.64 -4.72
N THR A 41 0.25 12.96 -3.43
CA THR A 41 1.06 12.18 -2.49
C THR A 41 0.50 10.77 -2.32
N MET A 42 -0.82 10.64 -2.19
CA MET A 42 -1.48 9.33 -2.13
C MET A 42 -1.19 8.53 -3.40
N ILE A 43 -1.46 9.09 -4.58
CA ILE A 43 -1.20 8.41 -5.86
C ILE A 43 0.25 7.98 -5.95
N LYS A 44 1.20 8.88 -5.65
CA LYS A 44 2.63 8.57 -5.68
C LYS A 44 2.98 7.39 -4.78
N ARG A 45 2.52 7.36 -3.53
CA ARG A 45 2.85 6.28 -2.58
C ARG A 45 2.13 4.97 -2.90
N PHE A 46 0.88 5.02 -3.33
CA PHE A 46 0.13 3.81 -3.68
C PHE A 46 0.59 3.18 -5.01
N HIS A 47 1.21 3.96 -5.89
CA HIS A 47 1.90 3.44 -7.09
C HIS A 47 3.32 2.96 -6.80
N ASN A 48 3.94 3.42 -5.71
CA ASN A 48 5.30 3.08 -5.28
C ASN A 48 5.25 2.63 -3.81
N PRO A 49 4.81 1.39 -3.52
CA PRO A 49 4.51 0.94 -2.17
C PRO A 49 5.70 0.98 -1.20
N GLU A 50 6.93 1.04 -1.70
CA GLU A 50 8.14 1.29 -0.89
C GLU A 50 8.19 2.68 -0.23
N LEU A 51 7.34 3.61 -0.68
CA LEU A 51 7.17 4.94 -0.10
C LEU A 51 6.00 5.01 0.90
N LEU A 52 5.23 3.93 1.06
CA LEU A 52 4.18 3.87 2.07
C LEU A 52 4.81 3.85 3.45
N THR A 53 4.28 4.69 4.33
CA THR A 53 4.61 4.66 5.75
C THR A 53 3.77 3.60 6.46
N LEU A 54 4.20 3.16 7.64
CA LEU A 54 3.36 2.30 8.49
C LEU A 54 2.01 2.96 8.82
N GLY A 55 1.98 4.29 8.96
CA GLY A 55 0.75 5.05 9.16
C GLY A 55 -0.21 4.94 7.97
N ASP A 56 0.31 4.99 6.74
CA ASP A 56 -0.51 4.81 5.53
C ASP A 56 -1.14 3.40 5.49
N ILE A 57 -0.37 2.37 5.86
CA ILE A 57 -0.85 0.97 5.91
C ILE A 57 -1.93 0.78 6.98
N LEU A 58 -1.69 1.24 8.21
CA LEU A 58 -2.65 1.16 9.31
C LEU A 58 -3.95 1.87 8.97
N THR A 59 -3.85 3.09 8.45
CA THR A 59 -5.01 3.89 8.07
C THR A 59 -5.78 3.23 6.92
N THR A 60 -5.08 2.62 5.96
CA THR A 60 -5.73 1.86 4.87
C THR A 60 -6.48 0.65 5.41
N ALA A 61 -5.90 -0.08 6.37
CA ALA A 61 -6.53 -1.21 7.04
C ALA A 61 -7.82 -0.77 7.77
N ASP A 62 -7.78 0.34 8.50
CA ASP A 62 -8.93 0.90 9.20
C ASP A 62 -10.06 1.31 8.23
N ILE A 63 -9.74 2.05 7.17
CA ILE A 63 -10.73 2.53 6.17
C ILE A 63 -11.40 1.35 5.46
N THR A 64 -10.62 0.31 5.16
CA THR A 64 -11.09 -0.86 4.40
C THR A 64 -11.62 -1.98 5.30
N GLU A 65 -11.63 -1.77 6.63
CA GLU A 65 -11.96 -2.77 7.64
C GLU A 65 -11.26 -4.12 7.38
N THR A 66 -9.99 -4.06 6.98
CA THR A 66 -9.18 -5.22 6.60
C THR A 66 -8.05 -5.42 7.62
N ASP A 67 -7.63 -6.67 7.84
CA ASP A 67 -6.46 -6.95 8.67
C ASP A 67 -5.21 -6.25 8.10
N VAL A 68 -4.49 -5.54 8.96
CA VAL A 68 -3.27 -4.80 8.61
C VAL A 68 -2.22 -5.71 7.97
N GLU A 69 -2.12 -6.97 8.40
CA GLU A 69 -1.16 -7.94 7.87
C GLU A 69 -1.47 -8.27 6.39
N ILE A 70 -2.75 -8.30 6.01
CA ILE A 70 -3.17 -8.53 4.62
C ILE A 70 -2.77 -7.32 3.76
N VAL A 71 -3.03 -6.10 4.24
CA VAL A 71 -2.66 -4.87 3.52
C VAL A 71 -1.14 -4.77 3.38
N LEU A 72 -0.41 -5.05 4.46
CA LEU A 72 1.05 -5.07 4.47
C LEU A 72 1.61 -6.12 3.50
N ALA A 73 1.04 -7.31 3.46
CA ALA A 73 1.48 -8.37 2.55
C ALA A 73 1.34 -7.96 1.08
N VAL A 74 0.24 -7.31 0.70
CA VAL A 74 0.04 -6.77 -0.66
C VAL A 74 1.08 -5.69 -0.97
N ALA A 75 1.23 -4.71 -0.08
CA ALA A 75 2.20 -3.62 -0.26
C ALA A 75 3.64 -4.16 -0.39
N MET A 76 4.03 -5.11 0.46
CA MET A 76 5.35 -5.72 0.43
C MET A 76 5.58 -6.58 -0.82
N ALA A 77 4.57 -7.34 -1.26
CA ALA A 77 4.68 -8.16 -2.47
C ALA A 77 4.90 -7.29 -3.72
N GLU A 78 4.22 -6.14 -3.79
CA GLU A 78 4.41 -5.18 -4.89
C GLU A 78 5.73 -4.41 -4.75
N ALA A 79 6.07 -3.91 -3.56
CA ALA A 79 7.34 -3.23 -3.31
C ALA A 79 8.54 -4.12 -3.67
N ARG A 80 8.52 -5.41 -3.31
CA ARG A 80 9.59 -6.37 -3.66
C ARG A 80 9.75 -6.57 -5.15
N LYS A 81 8.68 -6.53 -5.93
CA LYS A 81 8.75 -6.63 -7.41
C LYS A 81 9.42 -5.41 -8.03
N ASN A 82 9.21 -4.24 -7.43
CA ASN A 82 9.74 -2.97 -7.93
C ASN A 82 11.11 -2.61 -7.33
N HIS A 83 11.48 -3.20 -6.20
CA HIS A 83 12.69 -2.87 -5.47
C HIS A 83 13.94 -3.38 -6.20
N VAL A 84 14.80 -2.43 -6.57
CA VAL A 84 16.16 -2.74 -7.04
C VAL A 84 17.04 -2.94 -5.82
N LYS A 85 17.45 -4.19 -5.58
CA LYS A 85 18.40 -4.53 -4.52
C LYS A 85 19.70 -3.76 -4.73
N ARG A 86 20.12 -3.00 -3.73
CA ARG A 86 21.44 -2.38 -3.70
C ARG A 86 22.44 -3.34 -3.07
N ASP A 87 23.50 -3.64 -3.81
CA ASP A 87 24.62 -4.42 -3.31
C ASP A 87 25.72 -3.45 -2.83
N ILE A 88 26.05 -3.54 -1.55
CA ILE A 88 27.12 -2.75 -0.91
C ILE A 88 28.28 -3.63 -0.45
N SER A 89 28.33 -4.90 -0.88
CA SER A 89 29.40 -5.85 -0.51
C SER A 89 30.79 -5.30 -0.84
N ALA A 90 30.92 -4.55 -1.93
CA ALA A 90 32.16 -3.87 -2.32
C ALA A 90 32.63 -2.75 -1.36
N LEU A 91 31.78 -2.32 -0.42
CA LEU A 91 32.11 -1.31 0.60
C LEU A 91 32.49 -1.94 1.94
N LEU A 92 32.35 -3.26 2.09
CA LEU A 92 32.75 -3.96 3.30
C LEU A 92 34.29 -4.09 3.31
N PRO A 93 34.97 -3.76 4.43
CA PRO A 93 36.41 -3.95 4.54
C PRO A 93 36.75 -5.44 4.40
N THR A 94 37.80 -5.75 3.66
CA THR A 94 38.39 -7.09 3.65
C THR A 94 39.02 -7.37 5.00
N GLU A 95 38.56 -8.44 5.67
CA GLU A 95 39.19 -9.01 6.88
C GLU A 95 40.63 -9.45 6.62
#